data_AF-A0A8B8N4F3-F1
#
_entry.id   AF-A0A8B8N4F3-F1
#
_cell.length_a   1.000
_cell.length_b   1.000
_cell.length_c   1.000
_cell.angle_alpha   90.00
_cell.angle_beta   90.00
_cell.angle_gamma   90.00
#
_symmetry.space_group_name_H-M   'P 1'
#
loop_
_entity.id
_entity.type
_entity.pdbx_description
1 polymer ?
#
loop_
_entity_poly.entity_id
_entity_poly.type
_entity_poly.pdbx_seq_one_letter_code
_entity_poly.pdbx_strand_id
1 'polypeptide(L)'
;MVKCIYEIVIVYERIEKGLANGDIGDGQDIVVRVHSECLTGDIFGSAICNCGNQLAQAMQQVEAAGRGVVVYLGGHKGRGIGLGHKLRACNLQDNGRDTVEANVELGLPVDSREYGIGAQMLHDLGVRTMKLVTNNLSKYVGLKGYGLAIAGRVPLVTPMTEENKRYLETKRSKMGHIYGAEVNGRFSNLISKNGKPSSTVSSDLAVFDS
;
A
#
# COMPACT_ATOMS: atom_id res chain seq x y z
N MET A 1 8.91 15.63 -19.12
CA MET A 1 9.36 14.35 -19.72
C MET A 1 10.02 13.53 -18.61
N VAL A 2 9.24 12.69 -17.92
CA VAL A 2 9.76 11.79 -16.88
C VAL A 2 9.99 10.43 -17.54
N LYS A 3 11.25 10.08 -17.80
CA LYS A 3 11.65 8.71 -18.17
C LYS A 3 11.89 7.93 -16.87
N CYS A 4 10.86 7.25 -16.35
CA CYS A 4 11.06 6.22 -15.32
C CYS A 4 11.24 4.87 -16.03
N ILE A 5 12.43 4.29 -15.91
CA ILE A 5 12.89 3.17 -16.77
C ILE A 5 12.40 1.79 -16.26
N TYR A 6 11.72 1.66 -15.11
CA TYR A 6 11.30 0.35 -14.57
C TYR A 6 9.95 0.32 -13.83
N GLU A 7 9.00 1.15 -14.24
CA GLU A 7 7.70 1.21 -13.57
C GLU A 7 6.57 1.04 -14.58
N ILE A 8 5.64 0.13 -14.25
CA ILE A 8 4.50 -0.20 -15.11
C ILE A 8 3.27 0.45 -14.48
N VAL A 9 2.63 1.33 -15.23
CA VAL A 9 1.32 1.88 -14.91
C VAL A 9 0.30 1.20 -15.82
N ILE A 10 -0.69 0.54 -15.23
CA ILE A 10 -1.84 -0.02 -15.94
C ILE A 10 -3.05 0.86 -15.60
N VAL A 11 -3.64 1.49 -16.62
CA VAL A 11 -4.86 2.28 -16.49
C VAL A 11 -6.04 1.44 -16.99
N TYR A 12 -7.10 1.36 -16.19
CA TYR A 12 -8.33 0.64 -16.51
C TYR A 12 -9.48 1.61 -16.75
N GLU A 13 -10.16 1.44 -17.88
CA GLU A 13 -11.35 2.21 -18.26
C GLU A 13 -12.38 1.30 -18.94
N ARG A 14 -13.66 1.38 -18.56
CA ARG A 14 -14.77 0.69 -19.23
C ARG A 14 -15.43 1.61 -20.25
N ILE A 15 -15.32 1.27 -21.54
CA ILE A 15 -15.83 2.07 -22.65
C ILE A 15 -17.29 1.68 -22.97
N GLU A 16 -18.26 2.56 -22.73
CA GLU A 16 -19.58 2.47 -23.39
C GLU A 16 -19.79 3.57 -24.45
N LYS A 17 -19.07 4.69 -24.41
CA LYS A 17 -19.12 5.74 -25.44
C LYS A 17 -17.78 6.45 -25.59
N GLY A 18 -17.03 6.04 -26.61
CA GLY A 18 -15.92 6.76 -27.25
C GLY A 18 -15.04 7.66 -26.37
N LEU A 19 -13.98 7.09 -25.78
CA LEU A 19 -12.72 7.81 -25.60
C LEU A 19 -11.56 6.80 -25.59
N ALA A 20 -10.37 7.26 -25.99
CA ALA A 20 -9.18 6.45 -26.25
C ALA A 20 -8.41 6.12 -24.96
N ASN A 21 -7.71 4.97 -24.96
CA ASN A 21 -6.78 4.49 -23.94
C ASN A 21 -6.22 5.59 -23.00
N GLY A 22 -6.53 5.49 -21.71
CA GLY A 22 -5.75 6.12 -20.64
C GLY A 22 -6.32 7.41 -20.06
N ASP A 23 -7.61 7.71 -20.24
CA ASP A 23 -8.24 8.86 -19.60
C ASP A 23 -8.95 8.43 -18.30
N ILE A 24 -8.56 9.03 -17.17
CA ILE A 24 -9.24 8.85 -15.88
C ILE A 24 -10.31 9.93 -15.65
N GLY A 25 -10.62 10.73 -16.67
CA GLY A 25 -11.61 11.80 -16.65
C GLY A 25 -11.19 12.96 -15.74
N ASP A 26 -12.11 13.39 -14.88
CA ASP A 26 -11.91 14.49 -13.92
C ASP A 26 -10.91 14.20 -12.78
N GLY A 27 -10.33 12.99 -12.76
CA GLY A 27 -9.38 12.56 -11.72
C GLY A 27 -10.01 12.37 -10.34
N GLN A 28 -11.35 12.32 -10.25
CA GLN A 28 -12.08 12.17 -8.99
C GLN A 28 -12.53 10.73 -8.74
N ASP A 29 -12.53 10.33 -7.46
CA ASP A 29 -13.02 9.04 -6.96
C ASP A 29 -12.40 7.81 -7.65
N ILE A 30 -11.13 7.90 -8.04
CA ILE A 30 -10.42 6.85 -8.78
C ILE A 30 -10.08 5.67 -7.87
N VAL A 31 -10.37 4.45 -8.30
CA VAL A 31 -9.92 3.25 -7.57
C VAL A 31 -8.46 2.98 -7.90
N VAL A 32 -7.59 3.04 -6.90
CA VAL A 32 -6.14 3.00 -7.10
C VAL A 32 -5.50 1.84 -6.35
N ARG A 33 -4.62 1.09 -7.01
CA ARG A 33 -3.72 0.12 -6.40
C ARG A 33 -2.28 0.54 -6.66
N VAL A 34 -1.53 0.84 -5.60
CA VAL A 34 -0.07 0.92 -5.66
C VAL A 34 0.52 -0.42 -5.22
N HIS A 35 0.95 -1.24 -6.17
CA HIS A 35 1.57 -2.55 -5.94
C HIS A 35 3.08 -2.40 -5.77
N SER A 36 3.64 -3.10 -4.78
CA SER A 36 5.10 -3.15 -4.56
C SER A 36 5.61 -4.46 -5.11
N GLU A 37 6.52 -4.41 -6.09
CA GLU A 37 7.03 -5.58 -6.80
C GLU A 37 7.35 -6.76 -5.88
N CYS A 38 6.85 -7.93 -6.27
CA CYS A 38 7.23 -9.19 -5.66
C CYS A 38 7.37 -10.29 -6.72
N LEU A 39 8.47 -10.29 -7.48
CA LEU A 39 8.84 -11.35 -8.45
C LEU A 39 8.38 -12.79 -8.09
N THR A 40 8.88 -13.35 -6.97
CA THR A 40 8.45 -14.66 -6.43
C THR A 40 6.94 -14.89 -6.31
N GLY A 41 6.15 -13.88 -5.93
CA GLY A 41 4.70 -14.02 -5.77
C GLY A 41 3.93 -13.68 -7.05
N ASP A 42 4.37 -12.64 -7.76
CA ASP A 42 3.62 -12.08 -8.89
C ASP A 42 3.88 -12.86 -10.19
N ILE A 43 5.10 -13.36 -10.38
CA ILE A 43 5.51 -14.09 -11.59
C ILE A 43 5.58 -15.60 -11.33
N PHE A 44 6.20 -16.00 -10.21
CA PHE A 44 6.42 -17.42 -9.90
C PHE A 44 5.33 -18.07 -9.03
N GLY A 45 4.29 -17.32 -8.62
CA GLY A 45 3.16 -17.88 -7.89
C GLY A 45 3.47 -18.47 -6.52
N SER A 46 4.48 -17.95 -5.81
CA SER A 46 4.90 -18.46 -4.50
C SER A 46 3.74 -18.58 -3.50
N ALA A 47 3.57 -19.77 -2.92
CA ALA A 47 2.55 -20.03 -1.89
C ALA A 47 2.85 -19.37 -0.53
N ILE A 48 4.12 -18.99 -0.27
CA ILE A 48 4.57 -18.41 1.00
C ILE A 48 4.03 -16.98 1.20
N CYS A 49 3.81 -16.24 0.11
CA CYS A 49 3.31 -14.88 0.16
C CYS A 49 2.07 -14.70 -0.71
N ASN A 50 1.16 -13.81 -0.30
CA ASN A 50 -0.07 -13.53 -1.06
C ASN A 50 0.07 -12.39 -2.08
N CYS A 51 1.29 -12.04 -2.53
CA CYS A 51 1.50 -10.89 -3.42
C CYS A 51 0.79 -11.05 -4.78
N GLY A 52 0.92 -12.22 -5.42
CA GLY A 52 0.23 -12.52 -6.69
C GLY A 52 -1.29 -12.47 -6.54
N ASN A 53 -1.84 -13.13 -5.51
CA ASN A 53 -3.28 -13.07 -5.20
C ASN A 53 -3.77 -11.63 -4.96
N GLN A 54 -2.97 -10.80 -4.27
CA GLN A 54 -3.30 -9.39 -4.07
C GLN A 54 -3.25 -8.58 -5.36
N LEU A 55 -2.32 -8.86 -6.27
CA LEU A 55 -2.24 -8.18 -7.56
C LEU A 55 -3.46 -8.54 -8.41
N ALA A 56 -3.77 -9.82 -8.56
CA ALA A 56 -4.90 -10.31 -9.33
C ALA A 56 -6.23 -9.75 -8.80
N GLN A 57 -6.46 -9.82 -7.48
CA GLN A 57 -7.67 -9.28 -6.87
C GLN A 57 -7.77 -7.76 -7.02
N ALA A 58 -6.65 -7.03 -6.91
CA ALA A 58 -6.67 -5.59 -7.10
C ALA A 58 -6.98 -5.20 -8.54
N MET A 59 -6.44 -5.93 -9.52
CA MET A 59 -6.77 -5.74 -10.94
C MET A 59 -8.27 -5.96 -11.18
N GLN A 60 -8.85 -7.04 -10.65
CA GLN A 60 -10.29 -7.30 -10.73
C GLN A 60 -11.15 -6.19 -10.08
N GLN A 61 -10.75 -5.70 -8.90
CA GLN A 61 -11.47 -4.62 -8.23
C GLN A 61 -11.40 -3.30 -9.01
N VAL A 62 -10.24 -2.99 -9.57
CA VAL A 62 -10.01 -1.80 -10.41
C VAL A 62 -10.82 -1.89 -11.71
N GLU A 63 -10.81 -3.05 -12.37
CA GLU A 63 -11.59 -3.31 -13.58
C GLU A 63 -13.11 -3.27 -13.32
N ALA A 64 -13.56 -3.85 -12.20
CA ALA A 64 -14.96 -3.85 -11.80
C ALA A 64 -15.48 -2.42 -11.54
N ALA A 65 -14.63 -1.53 -11.04
CA ALA A 65 -14.95 -0.12 -10.84
C ALA A 65 -15.12 0.65 -12.16
N GLY A 66 -14.57 0.14 -13.27
CA GLY A 66 -14.64 0.75 -14.59
C GLY A 66 -13.80 2.01 -14.78
N ARG A 67 -13.24 2.57 -13.70
CA ARG A 67 -12.28 3.69 -13.68
C ARG A 67 -11.25 3.45 -12.58
N GLY A 68 -10.01 3.18 -12.94
CA GLY A 68 -8.97 3.00 -11.93
C GLY A 68 -7.55 2.82 -12.47
N VAL A 69 -6.59 2.80 -11.54
CA VAL A 69 -5.16 2.78 -11.86
C VAL A 69 -4.45 1.74 -10.99
N VAL A 70 -3.62 0.92 -11.62
CA VAL A 70 -2.65 0.06 -10.94
C VAL A 70 -1.24 0.59 -11.24
N VAL A 71 -0.56 1.07 -10.21
CA VAL A 71 0.86 1.44 -10.27
C VAL A 71 1.68 0.29 -9.74
N TYR A 72 2.57 -0.27 -10.56
CA TYR A 72 3.51 -1.31 -10.16
C TYR A 72 4.90 -0.71 -9.94
N LEU A 73 5.30 -0.58 -8.68
CA LEU A 73 6.58 0.00 -8.28
C LEU A 73 7.67 -1.07 -8.31
N GLY A 74 8.54 -0.97 -9.32
CA GLY A 74 9.77 -1.75 -9.44
C GLY A 74 10.77 -1.41 -8.33
N GLY A 75 11.69 -2.33 -8.04
CA GLY A 75 12.72 -2.12 -7.00
C GLY A 75 12.21 -2.25 -5.56
N HIS A 76 10.89 -2.39 -5.35
CA HIS A 76 10.32 -2.63 -4.01
C HIS A 76 10.47 -4.07 -3.52
N LYS A 77 11.18 -4.92 -4.28
CA LYS A 77 11.38 -6.32 -3.93
C LYS A 77 11.94 -6.46 -2.52
N GLY A 78 11.32 -7.34 -1.73
CA GLY A 78 11.76 -7.58 -0.35
C GLY A 78 11.52 -6.38 0.59
N ARG A 79 10.64 -5.44 0.25
CA ARG A 79 10.48 -4.14 0.95
C ARG A 79 11.66 -3.18 0.71
N GLY A 80 12.19 -3.17 -0.50
CA GLY A 80 13.27 -2.26 -0.91
C GLY A 80 14.67 -2.80 -0.63
N ILE A 81 14.82 -3.95 0.02
CA ILE A 81 16.14 -4.58 0.26
C ILE A 81 16.66 -5.37 -0.95
N GLY A 82 15.81 -5.63 -1.95
CA GLY A 82 16.14 -6.40 -3.15
C GLY A 82 15.94 -7.92 -3.02
N LEU A 83 16.05 -8.63 -4.15
CA LEU A 83 15.81 -10.08 -4.21
C LEU A 83 16.87 -10.88 -3.45
N GLY A 84 18.16 -10.56 -3.60
CA GLY A 84 19.24 -11.30 -2.96
C GLY A 84 19.14 -11.30 -1.43
N HIS A 85 18.91 -10.13 -0.83
CA HIS A 85 18.69 -10.01 0.61
C HIS A 85 17.38 -10.67 1.05
N LYS A 86 16.31 -10.62 0.24
CA LYS A 86 15.07 -11.36 0.53
C LYS A 86 15.35 -12.86 0.65
N LEU A 87 16.13 -13.45 -0.27
CA LEU A 87 16.46 -14.88 -0.23
C LEU A 87 17.26 -15.24 1.03
N ARG A 88 18.22 -14.40 1.44
CA ARG A 88 18.95 -14.59 2.70
C ARG A 88 18.02 -14.54 3.92
N ALA A 89 17.10 -13.57 3.96
CA ALA A 89 16.11 -13.46 5.01
C ALA A 89 15.13 -14.65 5.02
N CYS A 90 14.82 -15.23 3.85
CA CYS A 90 14.02 -16.45 3.76
C CYS A 90 14.75 -17.64 4.39
N ASN A 91 16.05 -17.82 4.12
CA ASN A 91 16.82 -18.89 4.77
C ASN A 91 16.81 -18.79 6.30
N LEU A 92 16.84 -17.58 6.86
CA LEU A 92 16.69 -17.41 8.31
C LEU A 92 15.27 -17.74 8.78
N GLN A 93 14.25 -17.41 7.99
CA GLN A 93 12.86 -17.74 8.32
C GLN A 93 12.60 -19.26 8.34
N ASP A 94 13.22 -19.99 7.42
CA ASP A 94 13.19 -21.47 7.40
C ASP A 94 13.83 -22.04 8.68
N ASN A 95 14.80 -21.33 9.26
CA ASN A 95 15.40 -21.65 10.56
C ASN A 95 14.67 -21.00 11.74
N GLY A 96 13.38 -20.72 11.60
CA GLY A 96 12.50 -20.33 12.70
C GLY A 96 12.44 -18.84 13.02
N ARG A 97 13.18 -17.95 12.35
CA ARG A 97 13.03 -16.49 12.52
C ARG A 97 11.74 -15.99 11.86
N ASP A 98 11.19 -14.88 12.33
CA ASP A 98 10.21 -14.14 11.52
C ASP A 98 10.85 -13.13 10.56
N THR A 99 10.02 -12.47 9.75
CA THR A 99 10.50 -11.50 8.74
C THR A 99 11.23 -10.29 9.34
N VAL A 100 10.84 -9.82 10.53
CA VAL A 100 11.49 -8.69 11.20
C VAL A 100 12.83 -9.14 11.77
N GLU A 101 12.83 -10.25 12.51
CA GLU A 101 14.02 -10.83 13.15
C GLU A 101 15.09 -11.15 12.11
N ALA A 102 14.71 -11.80 11.02
CA ALA A 102 15.62 -12.13 9.92
C ALA A 102 16.27 -10.88 9.30
N ASN A 103 15.52 -9.79 9.14
CA ASN A 103 16.08 -8.54 8.61
C ASN A 103 17.06 -7.90 9.61
N VAL A 104 16.69 -7.84 10.90
CA VAL A 104 17.54 -7.26 11.94
C VAL A 104 18.84 -8.07 12.10
N GLU A 105 18.78 -9.40 12.09
CA GLU A 105 19.95 -10.29 12.16
C GLU A 105 20.90 -10.07 10.96
N LEU A 106 20.38 -9.71 9.79
CA LEU A 106 21.15 -9.37 8.60
C LEU A 106 21.62 -7.91 8.56
N GLY A 107 21.34 -7.09 9.57
CA GLY A 107 21.64 -5.65 9.58
C GLY A 107 20.83 -4.85 8.56
N LEU A 108 19.66 -5.36 8.16
CA LEU A 108 18.81 -4.77 7.13
C LEU A 108 17.63 -4.01 7.74
N PRO A 109 17.16 -2.95 7.07
CA PRO A 109 15.93 -2.26 7.46
C PRO A 109 14.70 -3.17 7.34
N VAL A 110 13.73 -2.97 8.24
CA VAL A 110 12.46 -3.72 8.22
C VAL A 110 11.60 -3.33 7.01
N ASP A 111 11.68 -2.08 6.57
CA ASP A 111 10.97 -1.56 5.41
C ASP A 111 11.69 -0.32 4.85
N SER A 112 12.18 -0.37 3.62
CA SER A 112 12.84 0.74 2.92
C SER A 112 12.03 1.24 1.73
N ARG A 113 10.75 0.91 1.66
CA ARG A 113 9.92 1.31 0.51
C ARG A 113 9.61 2.79 0.57
N GLU A 114 9.78 3.45 -0.57
CA GLU A 114 9.38 4.83 -0.79
C GLU A 114 8.24 4.86 -1.80
N TYR A 115 7.20 5.64 -1.52
CA TYR A 115 6.01 5.70 -2.37
C TYR A 115 5.91 7.02 -3.16
N GLY A 116 6.91 7.91 -3.03
CA GLY A 116 6.90 9.23 -3.65
C GLY A 116 6.81 9.18 -5.18
N ILE A 117 7.53 8.25 -5.82
CA ILE A 117 7.45 8.08 -7.27
C ILE A 117 6.03 7.63 -7.68
N GLY A 118 5.44 6.68 -6.95
CA GLY A 118 4.05 6.27 -7.17
C GLY A 118 3.04 7.41 -6.98
N ALA A 119 3.26 8.29 -6.00
CA ALA A 119 2.44 9.47 -5.81
C ALA A 119 2.58 10.46 -6.97
N GLN A 120 3.80 10.71 -7.44
CA GLN A 120 4.06 11.59 -8.57
C GLN A 120 3.44 11.05 -9.86
N MET A 121 3.55 9.74 -10.11
CA MET A 121 2.88 9.09 -11.24
C MET A 121 1.37 9.29 -11.22
N LEU A 122 0.72 9.06 -10.06
CA LEU A 122 -0.71 9.26 -9.92
C LEU A 122 -1.11 10.71 -10.15
N HIS A 123 -0.35 11.66 -9.62
CA HIS A 123 -0.61 13.09 -9.83
C HIS A 123 -0.48 13.48 -11.31
N ASP A 124 0.57 13.00 -11.99
CA ASP A 124 0.85 13.29 -13.40
C ASP A 124 -0.17 12.63 -14.34
N LEU A 125 -0.73 11.48 -13.94
CA LEU A 125 -1.88 10.86 -14.61
C LEU A 125 -3.17 11.65 -14.43
N GLY A 126 -3.19 12.65 -13.55
CA GLY A 126 -4.36 13.49 -13.28
C GLY A 126 -5.19 13.06 -12.08
N VAL A 127 -4.77 12.05 -11.30
CA VAL A 127 -5.52 11.62 -10.10
C VAL A 127 -5.49 12.76 -9.09
N ARG A 128 -6.65 13.05 -8.50
CA ARG A 128 -6.81 14.06 -7.44
C ARG A 128 -7.42 13.43 -6.20
N THR A 129 -8.48 12.65 -6.36
CA THR A 129 -9.09 11.91 -5.25
C THR A 129 -9.17 10.43 -5.57
N MET A 130 -8.88 9.58 -4.58
CA MET A 130 -8.80 8.13 -4.79
C MET A 130 -9.33 7.29 -3.63
N LYS A 131 -9.82 6.09 -3.96
CA LYS A 131 -10.08 5.00 -3.01
C LYS A 131 -8.93 3.99 -3.15
N LEU A 132 -8.14 3.86 -2.09
CA LEU A 132 -6.90 3.09 -2.14
C LEU A 132 -7.15 1.60 -1.81
N VAL A 133 -6.78 0.73 -2.75
CA VAL A 133 -6.84 -0.73 -2.63
C VAL A 133 -5.62 -1.24 -1.84
N THR A 134 -5.75 -1.31 -0.52
CA THR A 134 -4.64 -1.68 0.38
C THR A 134 -5.08 -2.29 1.71
N ASN A 135 -4.22 -3.14 2.27
CA ASN A 135 -4.29 -3.59 3.66
C ASN A 135 -3.19 -2.98 4.54
N ASN A 136 -2.23 -2.28 3.93
CA ASN A 136 -1.13 -1.65 4.64
C ASN A 136 -1.43 -0.15 4.81
N LEU A 137 -1.57 0.29 6.06
CA LEU A 137 -1.81 1.70 6.38
C LEU A 137 -0.59 2.60 6.11
N SER A 138 0.64 2.05 6.11
CA SER A 138 1.82 2.88 5.84
C SER A 138 1.82 3.49 4.44
N LYS A 139 1.13 2.86 3.49
CA LYS A 139 0.94 3.40 2.12
C LYS A 139 0.15 4.70 2.11
N TYR A 140 -0.73 4.92 3.07
CA TYR A 140 -1.46 6.20 3.15
C TYR A 140 -0.53 7.35 3.43
N VAL A 141 0.41 7.16 4.35
CA VAL A 141 1.39 8.19 4.70
C VAL A 141 2.31 8.46 3.50
N GLY A 142 2.81 7.40 2.86
CA GLY A 142 3.71 7.54 1.71
C GLY A 142 3.09 8.09 0.43
N LEU A 143 1.76 8.05 0.31
CA LEU A 143 1.01 8.63 -0.82
C LEU A 143 0.31 9.96 -0.46
N LYS A 144 0.39 10.39 0.80
CA LYS A 144 -0.16 11.68 1.24
C LYS A 144 0.81 12.79 0.79
N GLY A 145 0.27 13.83 0.20
CA GLY A 145 1.06 14.88 -0.45
C GLY A 145 0.83 14.87 -1.96
N TYR A 146 1.59 15.65 -2.72
CA TYR A 146 1.51 15.69 -4.20
C TYR A 146 0.11 16.00 -4.75
N GLY A 147 -0.73 16.73 -4.01
CA GLY A 147 -2.10 17.05 -4.46
C GLY A 147 -3.06 15.86 -4.52
N LEU A 148 -2.72 14.72 -3.90
CA LEU A 148 -3.56 13.52 -3.83
C LEU A 148 -4.35 13.49 -2.51
N ALA A 149 -5.66 13.27 -2.60
CA ALA A 149 -6.52 13.02 -1.46
C ALA A 149 -7.03 11.57 -1.47
N ILE A 150 -6.91 10.90 -0.33
CA ILE A 150 -7.41 9.53 -0.19
C ILE A 150 -8.78 9.56 0.47
N ALA A 151 -9.83 9.41 -0.35
CA ALA A 151 -11.23 9.46 0.07
C ALA A 151 -11.68 8.19 0.81
N GLY A 152 -10.99 7.06 0.62
CA GLY A 152 -11.36 5.83 1.28
C GLY A 152 -10.39 4.67 1.09
N ARG A 153 -10.76 3.53 1.67
CA ARG A 153 -10.05 2.26 1.55
C ARG A 153 -10.92 1.23 0.83
N VAL A 154 -10.33 0.51 -0.10
CA VAL A 154 -10.90 -0.74 -0.63
C VAL A 154 -10.09 -1.90 -0.03
N PRO A 155 -10.69 -2.77 0.80
CA PRO A 155 -9.99 -3.92 1.38
C PRO A 155 -9.55 -4.93 0.31
N LEU A 156 -8.39 -5.55 0.51
CA LEU A 156 -7.97 -6.73 -0.24
C LEU A 156 -8.16 -7.97 0.63
N VAL A 157 -9.04 -8.87 0.21
CA VAL A 157 -9.32 -10.11 0.94
C VAL A 157 -8.83 -11.27 0.10
N THR A 158 -7.60 -11.70 0.36
CA THR A 158 -7.02 -12.89 -0.25
C THR A 158 -7.14 -14.07 0.70
N PRO A 159 -7.31 -15.31 0.20
CA PRO A 159 -7.35 -16.50 1.06
C PRO A 159 -6.05 -16.62 1.87
N MET A 160 -6.20 -16.95 3.16
CA MET A 160 -5.10 -17.44 4.00
C MET A 160 -4.98 -18.94 3.77
N THR A 161 -3.76 -19.42 3.62
CA THR A 161 -3.42 -20.85 3.54
C THR A 161 -2.47 -21.19 4.67
N GLU A 162 -2.28 -22.47 4.98
CA GLU A 162 -1.37 -22.88 6.05
C GLU A 162 0.08 -22.41 5.77
N GLU A 163 0.51 -22.39 4.50
CA GLU A 163 1.85 -21.97 4.08
C GLU A 163 2.10 -20.47 4.29
N ASN A 164 1.08 -19.63 4.14
CA ASN A 164 1.23 -18.17 4.25
C ASN A 164 0.76 -17.60 5.60
N LYS A 165 0.12 -18.43 6.45
CA LYS A 165 -0.44 -18.00 7.73
C LYS A 165 0.55 -17.24 8.59
N ARG A 166 1.72 -17.83 8.85
CA ARG A 166 2.79 -17.22 9.66
C ARG A 166 3.26 -15.87 9.09
N TYR A 167 3.39 -15.78 7.77
CA TYR A 167 3.78 -14.56 7.07
C TYR A 167 2.73 -13.44 7.21
N LEU A 168 1.45 -13.79 7.07
CA LEU A 168 0.34 -12.83 7.19
C LEU A 168 0.10 -12.39 8.63
N GLU A 169 0.24 -13.30 9.59
CA GLU A 169 0.18 -12.98 11.02
C GLU A 169 1.29 -12.01 11.42
N THR A 170 2.53 -12.24 10.97
CA THR A 170 3.67 -11.32 11.20
C THR A 170 3.37 -9.93 10.64
N LYS A 171 2.82 -9.85 9.42
CA LYS A 171 2.40 -8.58 8.82
C LYS A 171 1.32 -7.86 9.64
N ARG A 172 0.37 -8.62 10.19
CA ARG A 172 -0.71 -8.07 11.02
C ARG A 172 -0.18 -7.54 12.35
N SER A 173 0.59 -8.36 13.08
CA SER A 173 1.03 -8.06 14.44
C SER A 173 2.18 -7.05 14.50
N LYS A 174 3.15 -7.15 13.57
CA LYS A 174 4.38 -6.35 13.61
C LYS A 174 4.45 -5.22 12.58
N MET A 175 3.57 -5.22 11.56
CA MET A 175 3.71 -4.32 10.40
C MET A 175 2.41 -3.61 10.02
N GLY A 176 1.46 -3.50 10.96
CA GLY A 176 0.26 -2.68 10.83
C GLY A 176 -0.69 -3.08 9.69
N HIS A 177 -0.63 -4.32 9.21
CA HIS A 177 -1.56 -4.77 8.17
C HIS A 177 -2.92 -5.10 8.78
N ILE A 178 -3.97 -4.68 8.06
CA ILE A 178 -5.35 -4.85 8.48
C ILE A 178 -6.08 -5.67 7.43
N TYR A 179 -6.69 -6.78 7.82
CA TYR A 179 -7.45 -7.67 6.96
C TYR A 179 -8.94 -7.61 7.33
N GLY A 180 -9.84 -7.71 6.34
CA GLY A 180 -11.29 -7.65 6.53
C GLY A 180 -11.92 -6.26 6.44
N ALA A 181 -13.26 -6.21 6.42
CA ALA A 181 -14.07 -5.01 6.22
C ALA A 181 -14.36 -4.21 7.51
N GLU A 182 -14.18 -4.82 8.69
CA GLU A 182 -14.63 -4.30 9.99
C GLU A 182 -13.87 -3.06 10.49
N VAL A 183 -12.83 -2.62 9.77
CA VAL A 183 -11.89 -1.60 10.28
C VAL A 183 -12.09 -0.22 9.65
N ASN A 184 -13.19 0.00 8.93
CA ASN A 184 -13.53 1.33 8.42
C ASN A 184 -13.75 2.36 9.56
N GLY A 185 -14.20 1.93 10.75
CA GLY A 185 -14.41 2.81 11.91
C GLY A 185 -13.13 3.28 12.63
N ARG A 186 -12.04 2.51 12.57
CA ARG A 186 -10.71 2.96 13.08
C ARG A 186 -10.00 3.89 12.10
N PHE A 187 -10.34 3.77 10.82
CA PHE A 187 -9.73 4.46 9.71
C PHE A 187 -10.17 5.94 9.61
N SER A 188 -11.45 6.24 9.81
CA SER A 188 -11.97 7.61 9.90
C SER A 188 -11.30 8.44 11.01
N ASN A 189 -10.96 7.81 12.15
CA ASN A 189 -10.25 8.44 13.26
C ASN A 189 -8.77 8.76 12.95
N LEU A 190 -8.09 7.94 12.14
CA LEU A 190 -6.70 8.17 11.70
C LEU A 190 -6.59 9.27 10.64
N ILE A 191 -7.61 9.42 9.79
CA ILE A 191 -7.71 10.54 8.84
C ILE A 191 -7.96 11.86 9.60
N SER A 192 -8.88 11.87 10.57
CA SER A 192 -9.23 13.09 11.33
C SER A 192 -8.11 13.64 12.23
N LYS A 193 -7.29 12.77 12.84
CA LYS A 193 -6.22 13.20 13.77
C LYS A 193 -5.04 13.90 13.08
N ASN A 194 -4.86 13.71 11.77
CA ASN A 194 -3.73 14.25 11.01
C ASN A 194 -4.07 15.54 10.24
N GLY A 195 -5.13 16.25 10.65
CA GLY A 195 -5.68 17.45 9.98
C GLY A 195 -5.70 18.74 10.80
N LYS A 196 -5.18 18.76 12.04
CA LYS A 196 -5.04 20.02 12.81
C LYS A 196 -3.58 20.24 13.24
N PRO A 197 -2.98 21.42 12.95
CA PRO A 197 -1.81 21.84 13.69
C PRO A 197 -2.26 22.13 15.12
N SER A 198 -1.70 21.39 16.07
CA SER A 198 -1.90 21.64 17.50
C SER A 198 -1.13 22.91 17.88
N SER A 199 -1.78 24.06 17.73
CA SER A 199 -1.35 25.34 18.31
C SER A 199 -2.39 25.83 19.30
N THR A 200 -2.24 25.46 20.58
CA THR A 200 -2.62 26.31 21.71
C THR A 200 -1.95 25.82 22.99
N VAL A 201 -0.90 26.53 23.37
CA VAL A 201 -0.51 26.70 24.77
C VAL A 201 -1.30 27.91 25.27
N SER A 202 -2.11 27.73 26.30
CA SER A 202 -2.70 28.77 27.15
C SER A 202 -3.21 28.05 28.40
N SER A 203 -2.48 28.06 29.52
CA SER A 203 -2.60 29.05 30.60
C SER A 203 -4.06 29.31 30.98
N ASP A 204 -4.51 28.73 32.10
CA ASP A 204 -5.00 29.47 33.29
C ASP A 204 -5.73 28.57 34.31
N LEU A 205 -5.20 28.64 35.55
CA LEU A 205 -5.87 28.76 36.87
C LEU A 205 -6.93 27.71 37.32
N ALA A 206 -7.12 27.36 38.60
CA ALA A 206 -6.62 27.84 39.89
C ALA A 206 -6.92 26.79 41.00
N VAL A 207 -6.13 26.85 42.08
CA VAL A 207 -6.49 26.85 43.52
C VAL A 207 -7.76 26.09 43.94
N PHE A 208 -7.61 25.11 44.85
CA PHE A 208 -8.39 25.05 46.09
C PHE A 208 -7.60 24.36 47.21
N ASP A 209 -7.57 25.07 48.33
CA ASP A 209 -6.94 24.83 49.63
C ASP A 209 -7.86 23.98 50.52
N SER A 210 -7.28 23.08 51.33
CA SER A 210 -7.69 22.64 52.70
C SER A 210 -6.89 21.40 53.11
#